data_AF-A0A7K0K376-F1
#
_entry.id   AF-A0A7K0K376-F1
#
_cell.length_a   1.000
_cell.length_b   1.000
_cell.length_c   1.000
_cell.angle_alpha   90.00
_cell.angle_beta   90.00
_cell.angle_gamma   90.00
#
_symmetry.space_group_name_H-M   'P 1'
#
loop_
_entity.id
_entity.type
_entity.pdbx_description
1 polymer ?
#
loop_
_entity_poly.entity_id
_entity_poly.type
_entity_poly.pdbx_seq_one_letter_code
_entity_poly.pdbx_strand_id
1 'polypeptide(L)'
;MEYMKNFLDFSQDKGHYCQIFDSRYVEQAKALGRRAETPEVLRNWMREEQIAKREGVYDYLIDTCKADTLEQLTPKLRISDVDAFVKTVKRYNELAAQGKDLDFGVPGDQMCPIEQGPFYGTQRHVRFTVGCSGIVIDGHLQPLNDQNQPIEGLYEIGNLAGSFYGAHDYPLSIFRKQSRKKLYPRLLRGGGIVPVKLRLGAPWRSGYGSFRV
;
A
#
# COMPACT_ATOMS: atom_id res chain seq x y z
N MET A 1 -1.36 -14.21 16.02
CA MET A 1 -2.53 -14.18 15.12
C MET A 1 -2.71 -12.71 14.73
N GLU A 2 -1.97 -12.25 13.71
CA GLU A 2 -2.15 -10.88 13.20
C GLU A 2 -3.45 -10.82 12.41
N TYR A 3 -4.31 -9.86 12.74
CA TYR A 3 -5.58 -9.66 12.08
C TYR A 3 -5.34 -9.11 10.66
N MET A 4 -5.12 -10.02 9.71
CA MET A 4 -5.05 -9.78 8.26
C MET A 4 -6.42 -9.37 7.68
N LYS A 5 -7.02 -8.28 8.17
CA LYS A 5 -8.35 -7.80 7.75
C LYS A 5 -8.34 -6.81 6.57
N ASN A 6 -7.20 -6.65 5.90
CA ASN A 6 -6.99 -5.65 4.84
C ASN A 6 -6.65 -6.24 3.46
N PHE A 7 -6.79 -7.56 3.27
CA PHE A 7 -6.62 -8.17 1.96
C PHE A 7 -7.90 -8.02 1.12
N LEU A 8 -7.72 -7.73 -0.17
CA LEU A 8 -8.77 -7.71 -1.18
C LEU A 8 -8.97 -9.15 -1.68
N ASP A 9 -9.29 -10.04 -0.76
CA ASP A 9 -9.46 -11.47 -1.02
C ASP A 9 -10.87 -11.78 -1.56
N PHE A 10 -11.78 -10.81 -1.54
CA PHE A 10 -13.13 -10.96 -2.08
C PHE A 10 -13.12 -11.00 -3.61
N SER A 11 -13.81 -12.01 -4.15
CA SER A 11 -14.02 -12.21 -5.59
C SER A 11 -14.70 -11.03 -6.29
N GLN A 12 -15.46 -10.23 -5.53
CA GLN A 12 -16.20 -9.06 -6.01
C GLN A 12 -15.25 -7.92 -6.38
N ASP A 13 -14.20 -7.70 -5.59
CA ASP A 13 -13.24 -6.61 -5.79
C ASP A 13 -12.12 -6.99 -6.76
N LYS A 14 -11.90 -8.31 -6.98
CA LYS A 14 -10.84 -8.86 -7.85
C LYS A 14 -9.48 -8.20 -7.62
N GLY A 15 -9.13 -7.91 -6.37
CA GLY A 15 -7.86 -7.25 -6.03
C GLY A 15 -7.78 -5.76 -6.38
N HIS A 16 -8.86 -5.11 -6.82
CA HIS A 16 -8.88 -3.68 -7.09
C HIS A 16 -9.10 -2.86 -5.81
N TYR A 17 -8.39 -1.75 -5.70
CA TYR A 17 -8.60 -0.75 -4.64
C TYR A 17 -8.27 0.64 -5.16
N CYS A 18 -8.66 1.65 -4.40
CA CYS A 18 -8.32 3.03 -4.72
C CYS A 18 -7.49 3.66 -3.60
N GLN A 19 -6.61 4.56 -3.99
CA GLN A 19 -5.97 5.51 -3.10
C GLN A 19 -6.58 6.88 -3.37
N ILE A 20 -7.06 7.54 -2.31
CA ILE A 20 -7.68 8.87 -2.40
C ILE A 20 -6.89 9.84 -1.53
N PHE A 21 -6.70 11.06 -2.00
CA PHE A 21 -6.09 12.15 -1.26
C PHE A 21 -6.63 13.50 -1.74
N ASP A 22 -6.43 14.54 -0.94
CA ASP A 22 -6.98 15.87 -1.20
C ASP A 22 -5.86 16.86 -1.56
N SER A 23 -6.20 18.13 -1.78
CA SER A 23 -5.22 19.15 -2.20
C SER A 23 -4.14 19.46 -1.16
N ARG A 24 -4.35 19.09 0.11
CA ARG A 24 -3.41 19.30 1.22
C ARG A 24 -2.36 18.20 1.33
N TYR A 25 -2.35 17.22 0.41
CA TYR A 25 -1.49 16.03 0.51
C TYR A 25 0.01 16.33 0.71
N VAL A 26 0.53 17.44 0.16
CA VAL A 26 1.93 17.84 0.33
C VAL A 26 2.21 18.26 1.78
N GLU A 27 1.33 19.07 2.36
CA GLU A 27 1.43 19.53 3.74
C GLU A 27 1.25 18.37 4.73
N GLN A 28 0.25 17.53 4.47
CA GLN A 28 -0.01 16.32 5.25
C GLN A 28 1.18 15.37 5.19
N ALA A 29 1.77 15.14 4.02
CA ALA A 29 2.98 14.32 3.89
C ALA A 29 4.15 14.91 4.69
N LYS A 30 4.36 16.22 4.62
CA LYS A 30 5.40 16.92 5.38
C LYS A 30 5.18 16.80 6.89
N ALA A 31 3.95 16.92 7.38
CA ALA A 31 3.60 16.74 8.79
C ALA A 31 3.94 15.33 9.29
N LEU A 32 3.81 14.32 8.42
CA LEU A 32 4.22 12.94 8.69
C LEU A 32 5.72 12.67 8.51
N GLY A 33 6.53 13.69 8.20
CA GLY A 33 7.96 13.53 7.89
C GLY A 33 8.22 12.79 6.57
N ARG A 34 7.24 12.77 5.67
CA ARG A 34 7.31 12.12 4.35
C ARG A 34 7.50 13.16 3.25
N ARG A 35 7.93 12.68 2.09
CA ARG A 35 8.02 13.48 0.86
C ARG A 35 6.81 13.18 -0.01
N ALA A 36 6.29 14.21 -0.65
CA ALA A 36 5.29 14.12 -1.69
C ALA A 36 5.73 14.98 -2.88
N GLU A 37 5.40 14.52 -4.08
CA GLU A 37 5.66 15.29 -5.30
C GLU A 37 4.76 16.53 -5.37
N THR A 38 5.24 17.61 -5.98
CA THR A 38 4.43 18.84 -6.09
C THR A 38 3.26 18.62 -7.06
N PRO A 39 2.19 19.43 -6.98
CA PRO A 39 1.07 19.32 -7.91
C PRO A 39 1.49 19.43 -9.37
N GLU A 40 2.55 20.18 -9.67
CA GLU A 40 3.10 20.34 -11.02
C GLU A 40 3.68 19.03 -11.55
N VAL A 41 4.42 18.30 -10.72
CA VAL A 41 5.02 17.00 -11.07
C VAL A 41 3.93 15.94 -11.11
N LEU A 42 2.93 16.01 -10.22
CA LEU A 42 1.82 15.05 -10.17
C LEU A 42 1.06 14.97 -11.51
N ARG A 43 0.99 16.07 -12.27
CA ARG A 43 0.38 16.11 -13.63
C ARG A 43 0.95 15.05 -14.57
N ASN A 44 2.22 14.66 -14.41
CA ASN A 44 2.85 13.63 -15.24
C ASN A 44 2.16 12.26 -15.13
N TRP A 45 1.43 11.98 -14.05
CA TRP A 45 0.68 10.73 -13.86
C TRP A 45 -0.84 10.93 -13.97
N MET A 46 -1.33 12.14 -14.26
CA MET A 46 -2.76 12.41 -14.40
C MET A 46 -3.27 12.02 -15.79
N ARG A 47 -4.40 11.33 -15.87
CA ARG A 47 -5.01 10.90 -17.15
C ARG A 47 -5.52 12.05 -18.00
N GLU A 48 -5.97 13.10 -17.34
CA GLU A 48 -6.72 14.20 -17.97
C GLU A 48 -5.80 15.28 -18.55
N GLU A 49 -4.54 15.29 -18.12
CA GLU A 49 -3.54 16.26 -18.55
C GLU A 49 -3.00 15.87 -19.93
N GLN A 50 -3.21 16.76 -20.92
CA GLN A 50 -2.68 16.62 -22.26
C GLN A 50 -1.22 17.10 -22.30
N ILE A 51 -0.31 16.25 -21.84
CA ILE A 51 1.13 16.53 -21.84
C ILE A 51 1.74 15.94 -23.12
N ALA A 52 2.27 16.80 -23.99
CA ALA A 52 2.84 16.42 -25.29
C ALA A 52 3.97 15.37 -25.19
N LYS A 53 4.74 15.41 -24.11
CA LYS A 53 5.75 14.40 -23.78
C LYS A 53 5.87 14.27 -22.27
N ARG A 54 5.52 13.11 -21.74
CA ARG A 54 5.73 12.77 -20.32
C ARG A 54 7.15 12.22 -20.16
N GLU A 55 7.92 12.79 -19.25
CA GLU A 55 9.30 12.35 -18.99
C GLU A 55 9.32 11.36 -17.82
N GLY A 56 9.98 10.22 -18.00
CA GLY A 56 10.20 9.24 -16.92
C GLY A 56 8.96 8.50 -16.44
N VAL A 57 7.85 8.52 -17.18
CA VAL A 57 6.60 7.83 -16.84
C VAL A 57 6.26 6.82 -17.92
N TYR A 58 6.00 5.58 -17.53
CA TYR A 58 5.43 4.58 -18.43
C TYR A 58 3.94 4.82 -18.61
N ASP A 59 3.43 4.68 -19.84
CA ASP A 59 2.03 4.98 -20.16
C ASP A 59 1.03 4.21 -19.29
N TYR A 60 1.34 2.96 -18.95
CA TYR A 60 0.49 2.12 -18.09
C TYR A 60 0.49 2.53 -16.61
N LEU A 61 1.35 3.48 -16.20
CA LEU A 61 1.38 4.06 -14.86
C LEU A 61 0.59 5.38 -14.76
N ILE A 62 0.01 5.85 -15.87
CA ILE A 62 -0.84 7.04 -15.93
C ILE A 62 -2.25 6.66 -15.45
N ASP A 63 -2.46 6.75 -14.13
CA ASP A 63 -3.71 6.31 -13.50
C ASP A 63 -4.31 7.37 -12.55
N THR A 64 -3.64 8.49 -12.35
CA THR A 64 -4.14 9.51 -11.40
C THR A 64 -5.30 10.29 -12.03
N CYS A 65 -6.37 10.45 -11.27
CA CYS A 65 -7.56 11.21 -11.64
C CYS A 65 -7.71 12.40 -10.69
N LYS A 66 -8.20 13.53 -11.19
CA LYS A 66 -8.50 14.74 -10.40
C LYS A 66 -9.99 15.05 -10.51
N ALA A 67 -10.62 15.55 -9.46
CA ALA A 67 -11.99 16.03 -9.51
C ALA A 67 -12.23 17.12 -8.47
N ASP A 68 -13.21 18.00 -8.67
CA ASP A 68 -13.51 19.05 -7.70
C ASP A 68 -14.36 18.52 -6.54
N THR A 69 -15.15 17.46 -6.78
CA THR A 69 -15.94 16.77 -5.74
C THR A 69 -15.65 15.27 -5.71
N LEU A 70 -15.98 14.62 -4.60
CA LEU A 70 -15.83 13.18 -4.41
C LEU A 70 -16.72 12.38 -5.37
N GLU A 71 -17.93 12.86 -5.64
CA GLU A 71 -18.90 12.26 -6.56
C GLU A 71 -18.41 12.30 -8.01
N GLN A 72 -17.69 13.36 -8.40
CA GLN A 72 -17.09 13.45 -9.73
C GLN A 72 -15.85 12.55 -9.88
N LEU A 73 -15.24 12.12 -8.77
CA LEU A 73 -14.06 11.26 -8.76
C LEU A 73 -14.42 9.77 -8.98
N THR A 74 -15.58 9.32 -8.48
CA THR A 74 -15.99 7.91 -8.54
C THR A 74 -16.04 7.30 -9.94
N PRO A 75 -16.63 7.95 -10.99
CA PRO A 75 -16.63 7.37 -12.34
C PRO A 75 -15.19 7.23 -12.88
N LYS A 76 -14.30 8.17 -12.57
CA LYS A 76 -12.90 8.15 -12.99
C LYS A 76 -12.10 7.02 -12.34
N LEU A 77 -12.53 6.57 -11.16
CA LEU A 77 -11.96 5.47 -10.40
C LEU A 77 -12.67 4.12 -10.63
N ARG A 78 -13.67 4.09 -11.52
CA ARG A 78 -14.48 2.89 -11.80
C ARG A 78 -15.23 2.37 -10.57
N ILE A 79 -15.64 3.30 -9.69
CA ILE A 79 -16.46 3.01 -8.52
C ILE A 79 -17.93 3.18 -8.93
N SER A 80 -18.73 2.12 -8.78
CA SER A 80 -20.15 2.12 -9.12
C SER A 80 -21.05 2.66 -8.01
N ASP A 81 -20.71 2.43 -6.74
CA ASP A 81 -21.49 2.87 -5.58
C ASP A 81 -20.95 4.19 -5.01
N VAL A 82 -21.47 5.30 -5.55
CA VAL A 82 -21.05 6.65 -5.18
C VAL A 82 -21.42 6.98 -3.73
N ASP A 83 -22.60 6.60 -3.29
CA ASP A 83 -23.09 6.89 -1.94
C ASP A 83 -22.26 6.15 -0.89
N ALA A 84 -21.93 4.88 -1.11
CA ALA A 84 -21.04 4.14 -0.22
C ALA A 84 -19.65 4.77 -0.17
N PHE A 85 -19.11 5.22 -1.31
CA PHE A 85 -17.81 5.89 -1.36
C PHE A 85 -17.79 7.17 -0.52
N VAL A 86 -18.75 8.08 -0.75
CA VAL A 86 -18.84 9.35 -0.03
C VAL A 86 -19.05 9.11 1.47
N LYS A 87 -19.91 8.15 1.85
CA LYS A 87 -20.09 7.76 3.26
C LYS A 87 -18.80 7.24 3.88
N THR A 88 -18.01 6.48 3.14
CA THR A 88 -16.75 5.91 3.65
C THR A 88 -15.70 7.01 3.84
N VAL A 89 -15.60 7.97 2.92
CA VAL A 89 -14.70 9.14 3.10
C VAL A 89 -15.13 9.97 4.32
N LYS A 90 -16.43 10.23 4.47
CA LYS A 90 -16.97 10.95 5.63
C LYS A 90 -16.65 10.24 6.95
N ARG A 91 -16.89 8.93 7.01
CA ARG A 91 -16.57 8.07 8.16
C ARG A 91 -15.09 8.14 8.52
N TYR A 92 -14.21 8.08 7.53
CA TYR A 92 -12.77 8.21 7.73
C TYR A 92 -12.38 9.59 8.28
N ASN A 93 -12.96 10.68 7.77
CA ASN A 93 -12.71 12.03 8.29
C ASN A 93 -13.21 12.20 9.74
N GLU A 94 -14.36 11.62 10.10
CA GLU A 94 -14.85 11.59 11.49
C GLU A 94 -13.86 10.89 12.43
N LEU A 95 -13.29 9.76 12.00
CA LEU A 95 -12.26 9.04 12.76
C LEU A 95 -10.93 9.81 12.85
N ALA A 96 -10.54 10.48 11.77
CA ALA A 96 -9.36 11.34 11.75
C ALA A 96 -9.50 12.50 12.74
N ALA A 97 -10.67 13.15 12.78
CA ALA A 97 -10.98 14.20 13.74
C ALA A 97 -10.97 13.70 15.21
N GLN A 98 -11.34 12.44 15.43
CA GLN A 98 -11.24 11.79 16.74
C GLN A 98 -9.81 11.35 17.11
N GLY A 99 -8.87 11.40 16.16
CA GLY A 99 -7.49 10.94 16.35
C GLY A 99 -7.37 9.43 16.57
N LYS A 100 -8.34 8.63 16.10
CA LYS A 100 -8.34 7.18 16.30
C LYS A 100 -9.11 6.48 15.19
N ASP A 101 -8.42 5.64 14.43
CA ASP A 101 -9.07 4.75 13.46
C ASP A 101 -9.60 3.49 14.17
N LEU A 102 -10.91 3.43 14.34
CA LEU A 102 -11.60 2.28 14.95
C LEU A 102 -11.88 1.16 13.94
N ASP A 103 -11.75 1.44 12.64
CA ASP A 103 -12.14 0.50 11.58
C ASP A 103 -10.94 -0.37 11.18
N PHE A 104 -9.75 0.24 11.02
CA PHE A 104 -8.54 -0.47 10.57
C PHE A 104 -7.30 -0.29 11.45
N GLY A 105 -7.37 0.54 12.50
CA GLY A 105 -6.28 0.71 13.46
C GLY A 105 -5.10 1.55 12.96
N VAL A 106 -5.29 2.39 11.94
CA VAL A 106 -4.30 3.42 11.58
C VAL A 106 -4.05 4.33 12.79
N PRO A 107 -2.79 4.55 13.20
CA PRO A 107 -2.49 5.49 14.28
C PRO A 107 -3.04 6.88 13.96
N GLY A 108 -3.68 7.54 14.94
CA GLY A 108 -4.34 8.82 14.73
C GLY A 108 -3.43 9.92 14.20
N ASP A 109 -2.17 9.93 14.66
CA ASP A 109 -1.11 10.83 14.20
C ASP A 109 -0.64 10.54 12.77
N GLN A 110 -1.12 9.47 12.15
CA GLN A 110 -0.87 9.08 10.76
C GLN A 110 -2.11 9.19 9.87
N MET A 111 -3.24 9.65 10.41
CA MET A 111 -4.46 9.88 9.63
C MET A 111 -4.39 11.22 8.90
N CYS A 112 -4.70 11.19 7.61
CA CYS A 112 -4.69 12.33 6.70
C CYS A 112 -6.13 12.59 6.22
N PRO A 113 -6.87 13.56 6.77
CA PRO A 113 -8.26 13.81 6.40
C PRO A 113 -8.38 14.27 4.93
N ILE A 114 -9.51 13.91 4.29
CA ILE A 114 -9.80 14.15 2.87
C ILE A 114 -11.01 15.08 2.79
N GLU A 115 -10.78 16.40 2.82
CA GLU A 115 -11.85 17.38 3.03
C GLU A 115 -11.80 18.53 2.01
N GLN A 116 -10.62 18.81 1.44
CA GLN A 116 -10.42 19.99 0.61
C GLN A 116 -10.14 19.62 -0.85
N GLY A 117 -11.06 19.98 -1.74
CA GLY A 117 -10.87 19.87 -3.18
C GLY A 117 -9.66 20.69 -3.68
N PRO A 118 -9.12 20.39 -4.87
CA PRO A 118 -9.45 19.23 -5.70
C PRO A 118 -9.07 17.91 -5.01
N PHE A 119 -9.89 16.88 -5.25
CA PHE A 119 -9.64 15.51 -4.83
C PHE A 119 -8.90 14.75 -5.91
N TYR A 120 -7.99 13.90 -5.47
CA TYR A 120 -7.20 13.05 -6.32
C TYR A 120 -7.46 11.59 -5.97
N GLY A 121 -7.42 10.76 -6.99
CA GLY A 121 -7.62 9.34 -6.82
C GLY A 121 -6.75 8.54 -7.76
N THR A 122 -6.42 7.32 -7.37
CA THR A 122 -5.76 6.38 -8.25
C THR A 122 -6.30 4.98 -8.07
N GLN A 123 -6.68 4.33 -9.17
CA GLN A 123 -7.02 2.93 -9.12
C GLN A 123 -5.72 2.10 -8.98
N ARG A 124 -5.82 1.02 -8.23
CA ARG A 124 -4.74 0.06 -8.01
C ARG A 124 -5.31 -1.33 -8.15
N HIS A 125 -4.43 -2.25 -8.49
CA HIS A 125 -4.70 -3.67 -8.48
C HIS A 125 -3.59 -4.31 -7.66
N VAL A 126 -3.90 -5.34 -6.89
CA VAL A 126 -2.89 -6.11 -6.16
C VAL A 126 -1.85 -6.60 -7.18
N ARG A 127 -0.58 -6.39 -6.85
CA ARG A 127 0.55 -6.83 -7.65
C ARG A 127 1.42 -7.72 -6.80
N PHE A 128 1.94 -8.77 -7.41
CA PHE A 128 2.97 -9.59 -6.81
C PHE A 128 4.31 -8.88 -7.01
N THR A 129 4.83 -8.28 -5.93
CA THR A 129 6.11 -7.57 -5.98
C THR A 129 7.28 -8.53 -5.79
N VAL A 130 7.17 -9.47 -4.85
CA VAL A 130 8.26 -10.36 -4.48
C VAL A 130 7.73 -11.61 -3.77
N GLY A 131 8.38 -12.76 -4.03
CA GLY A 131 8.21 -13.95 -3.21
C GLY A 131 9.16 -13.88 -2.01
N CYS A 132 8.64 -14.09 -0.80
CA CYS A 132 9.47 -14.09 0.42
C CYS A 132 10.11 -15.46 0.71
N SER A 133 10.08 -16.36 -0.27
CA SER A 133 10.63 -17.71 -0.22
C SER A 133 11.78 -17.84 -1.23
N GLY A 134 12.68 -18.79 -0.99
CA GLY A 134 13.83 -19.06 -1.85
C GLY A 134 14.56 -20.32 -1.42
N ILE A 135 15.77 -20.53 -1.95
CA ILE A 135 16.63 -21.66 -1.62
C ILE A 135 17.12 -21.52 -0.17
N VAL A 136 17.07 -22.58 0.63
CA VAL A 136 17.57 -22.54 2.00
C VAL A 136 19.08 -22.31 1.96
N ILE A 137 19.54 -21.29 2.69
CA ILE A 137 20.96 -20.93 2.77
C ILE A 137 21.47 -21.04 4.21
N ASP A 138 22.79 -21.17 4.37
CA ASP A 138 23.47 -21.04 5.64
C ASP A 138 23.80 -19.57 6.01
N GLY A 139 24.54 -19.38 7.11
CA GLY A 139 24.98 -18.06 7.56
C GLY A 139 26.02 -17.38 6.66
N HIS A 140 26.54 -18.09 5.66
CA HIS A 140 27.52 -17.61 4.67
C HIS A 140 26.91 -17.39 3.28
N LEU A 141 25.56 -17.47 3.17
CA LEU A 141 24.81 -17.34 1.93
C LEU A 141 25.03 -18.49 0.93
N GLN A 142 25.50 -19.64 1.41
CA GLN A 142 25.65 -20.83 0.58
C GLN A 142 24.35 -21.62 0.57
N PRO A 143 23.84 -22.05 -0.60
CA PRO A 143 22.66 -22.89 -0.65
C PRO A 143 22.95 -24.27 -0.06
N LEU A 144 21.93 -24.80 0.61
CA LEU A 144 21.97 -26.12 1.22
C LEU A 144 21.37 -27.16 0.28
N ASN A 145 21.99 -28.33 0.20
CA ASN A 145 21.43 -29.50 -0.47
C ASN A 145 20.35 -30.19 0.41
N ASP A 146 19.83 -31.31 -0.07
CA ASP A 146 18.81 -32.11 0.61
C ASP A 146 19.30 -32.78 1.92
N GLN A 147 20.61 -32.80 2.19
CA GLN A 147 21.19 -33.20 3.48
C GLN A 147 21.62 -31.99 4.35
N ASN A 148 21.13 -30.78 4.05
CA ASN A 148 21.51 -29.54 4.72
C ASN A 148 23.03 -29.24 4.70
N GLN A 149 23.75 -29.72 3.69
CA GLN A 149 25.17 -29.42 3.50
C GLN A 149 25.34 -28.25 2.52
N PRO A 150 26.27 -27.31 2.79
CA PRO A 150 26.53 -26.20 1.89
C PRO A 150 27.14 -26.70 0.58
N ILE A 151 26.67 -26.14 -0.54
CA ILE A 151 27.27 -26.39 -1.85
C ILE A 151 28.49 -25.48 -2.01
N GLU A 152 29.67 -26.07 -2.09
CA GLU A 152 30.94 -25.34 -2.17
C GLU A 152 31.03 -24.51 -3.46
N GLY A 153 31.48 -23.25 -3.33
CA GLY A 153 31.64 -22.33 -4.45
C GLY A 153 30.36 -21.67 -4.96
N LEU A 154 29.19 -22.03 -4.42
CA LEU A 154 27.90 -21.44 -4.80
C LEU A 154 27.36 -20.53 -3.69
N TYR A 155 26.77 -19.40 -4.10
CA TYR A 155 26.17 -18.42 -3.22
C TYR A 155 24.85 -17.91 -3.80
N GLU A 156 23.84 -17.81 -2.96
CA GLU A 156 22.51 -17.30 -3.31
C GLU A 156 22.22 -16.02 -2.54
N ILE A 157 21.78 -14.97 -3.24
CA ILE A 157 21.56 -13.64 -2.65
C ILE A 157 20.24 -13.02 -3.10
N GLY A 158 19.79 -12.00 -2.35
CA GLY A 158 18.58 -11.26 -2.69
C GLY A 158 17.33 -12.14 -2.55
N ASN A 159 16.48 -12.15 -3.59
CA ASN A 159 15.21 -12.88 -3.54
C ASN A 159 15.34 -14.38 -3.86
N LEU A 160 16.52 -14.85 -4.29
CA LEU A 160 16.79 -16.29 -4.45
C LEU A 160 17.18 -16.94 -3.12
N ALA A 161 17.76 -16.16 -2.21
CA ALA A 161 18.05 -16.55 -0.84
C ALA A 161 16.75 -16.71 -0.04
N GLY A 162 16.42 -17.96 0.26
CA GLY A 162 15.34 -18.33 1.17
C GLY A 162 15.69 -18.05 2.62
N SER A 163 14.69 -18.18 3.50
CA SER A 163 14.80 -18.04 4.96
C SER A 163 15.21 -16.66 5.49
N PHE A 164 15.63 -15.72 4.64
CA PHE A 164 16.01 -14.36 5.05
C PHE A 164 14.90 -13.60 5.79
N TYR A 165 13.64 -13.81 5.39
CA TYR A 165 12.48 -13.17 6.01
C TYR A 165 11.89 -13.95 7.20
N GLY A 166 12.39 -15.16 7.48
CA GLY A 166 11.99 -16.00 8.61
C GLY A 166 10.56 -16.57 8.58
N ALA A 167 9.70 -16.10 7.69
CA ALA A 167 8.32 -16.56 7.50
C ALA A 167 7.83 -16.29 6.06
N HIS A 168 6.56 -16.62 5.79
CA HIS A 168 5.92 -16.43 4.49
C HIS A 168 5.64 -14.95 4.12
N ASP A 169 5.72 -14.05 5.10
CA ASP A 169 5.41 -12.63 4.93
C ASP A 169 6.67 -11.76 4.89
N TYR A 170 6.56 -10.65 4.16
CA TYR A 170 7.58 -9.61 4.14
C TYR A 170 7.52 -8.83 5.46
N PRO A 171 8.53 -8.93 6.35
CA PRO A 171 8.42 -8.37 7.68
C PRO A 171 8.63 -6.85 7.65
N LEU A 172 7.53 -6.11 7.63
CA LEU A 172 7.53 -4.65 7.78
C LEU A 172 7.90 -4.20 9.21
N SER A 173 7.81 -5.11 10.19
CA SER A 173 8.03 -4.84 11.62
C SER A 173 9.44 -5.21 12.10
N ILE A 174 10.07 -6.26 11.53
CA ILE A 174 11.36 -6.78 12.01
C ILE A 174 12.51 -5.81 11.70
N PHE A 175 12.48 -5.16 10.54
CA PHE A 175 13.53 -4.19 10.18
C PHE A 175 13.36 -2.79 10.80
N ARG A 176 12.17 -2.42 11.28
CA ARG A 176 11.93 -1.04 11.78
C ARG A 176 12.62 -0.73 13.10
N LYS A 177 12.90 -1.74 13.94
CA LYS A 177 13.63 -1.55 15.22
C LYS A 177 15.15 -1.72 15.11
N GLN A 178 15.66 -2.58 14.21
CA GLN A 178 17.11 -2.79 14.06
C GLN A 178 17.80 -1.76 13.16
N SER A 179 17.10 -1.23 12.15
CA SER A 179 17.71 -0.33 11.14
C SER A 179 18.05 1.07 11.63
N ARG A 180 17.49 1.54 12.76
CA ARG A 180 17.85 2.88 13.28
C ARG A 180 19.22 2.95 13.96
N LYS A 181 19.85 1.82 14.30
CA LYS A 181 21.09 1.87 15.10
C LYS A 181 22.33 1.22 14.50
N LYS A 182 22.28 0.23 13.60
CA LYS A 182 23.54 -0.49 13.25
C LYS A 182 23.78 -1.02 11.83
N LEU A 183 22.85 -1.01 10.87
CA LEU A 183 23.14 -1.62 9.56
C LEU A 183 22.51 -0.85 8.39
N TYR A 184 23.36 -0.41 7.45
CA TYR A 184 23.07 0.31 6.20
C TYR A 184 22.69 1.81 6.27
N PRO A 185 23.67 2.73 6.21
CA PRO A 185 23.41 4.17 6.16
C PRO A 185 22.86 4.72 4.82
N ARG A 186 22.74 3.91 3.74
CA ARG A 186 22.60 4.49 2.38
C ARG A 186 21.55 3.93 1.42
N LEU A 187 20.79 2.87 1.71
CA LEU A 187 20.04 2.16 0.66
C LEU A 187 18.51 2.09 0.77
N LEU A 188 17.87 2.60 1.83
CA LEU A 188 16.40 2.59 1.90
C LEU A 188 15.85 3.97 2.31
N ARG A 189 16.01 4.94 1.43
CA ARG A 189 15.19 6.16 1.41
C ARG A 189 14.02 5.96 0.43
N GLY A 190 13.20 4.94 0.68
CA GLY A 190 11.95 4.70 -0.03
C GLY A 190 10.78 5.26 0.77
N GLY A 191 10.19 6.36 0.31
CA GLY A 191 9.01 6.95 0.91
C GLY A 191 7.77 6.08 0.66
N GLY A 192 7.18 5.54 1.73
CA GLY A 192 5.87 4.92 1.68
C GLY A 192 4.79 5.95 2.02
N ILE A 193 3.95 6.29 1.04
CA ILE A 193 2.64 6.87 1.31
C ILE A 193 1.78 5.73 1.89
N VAL A 194 1.08 5.96 3.01
CA VAL A 194 0.07 5.02 3.52
C VAL A 194 -1.21 5.28 2.70
N PRO A 195 -1.67 4.35 1.85
CA PRO A 195 -2.94 4.52 1.17
C PRO A 195 -4.09 4.31 2.16
N VAL A 196 -5.04 5.24 2.19
CA VAL A 196 -6.36 5.04 2.78
C VAL A 196 -7.13 4.11 1.85
N LYS A 197 -7.53 2.94 2.34
CA LYS A 197 -8.22 1.91 1.57
C LYS A 197 -9.71 1.93 1.95
N LEU A 198 -10.56 2.34 1.02
CA LEU A 198 -12.01 2.42 1.23
C LEU A 198 -12.67 1.14 0.69
N ARG A 199 -13.58 0.55 1.47
CA ARG A 199 -14.32 -0.68 1.12
C ARG A 199 -15.64 -0.31 0.42
N LEU A 200 -15.98 -1.03 -0.65
CA LEU A 200 -17.28 -0.96 -1.31
C LEU A 200 -18.21 -2.07 -0.78
N GLY A 201 -19.51 -1.79 -0.71
CA GLY A 201 -20.54 -2.43 0.12
C GLY A 201 -20.51 -3.96 0.33
N ALA A 202 -20.63 -4.38 1.60
CA ALA A 202 -21.41 -5.54 2.05
C ALA A 202 -21.61 -5.50 3.59
N PRO A 203 -22.80 -5.86 4.13
CA PRO A 203 -23.05 -5.85 5.57
C PRO A 203 -22.33 -6.99 6.31
N TRP A 204 -21.98 -6.72 7.56
CA TRP A 204 -21.30 -7.61 8.50
C TRP A 204 -22.12 -8.89 8.76
N ARG A 205 -21.54 -10.08 8.57
CA ARG A 205 -22.06 -11.34 9.13
C ARG A 205 -20.99 -11.98 10.01
N SER A 206 -21.25 -12.03 11.30
CA SER A 206 -20.49 -12.86 12.25
C SER A 206 -20.99 -14.30 12.14
N GLY A 207 -20.16 -15.20 11.65
CA GLY A 207 -20.46 -16.63 11.62
C GLY A 207 -19.20 -17.45 11.83
N TYR A 208 -19.04 -17.99 13.03
CA TYR A 208 -18.11 -19.07 13.31
C TYR A 208 -18.61 -20.33 12.61
N GLY A 209 -17.78 -20.93 11.76
CA GLY A 209 -18.02 -22.23 11.14
C GLY A 209 -16.74 -23.05 11.24
N SER A 210 -16.70 -23.95 12.21
CA SER A 210 -15.67 -24.97 12.39
C SER A 210 -15.65 -25.93 11.21
N PHE A 211 -14.48 -26.20 10.62
CA PHE A 211 -14.26 -27.38 9.79
C PHE A 211 -13.57 -28.46 10.64
N ARG A 212 -14.22 -29.63 10.74
CA ARG A 212 -13.60 -30.90 11.12
C ARG A 212 -13.11 -31.58 9.83
N VAL A 213 -11.88 -32.07 9.91
CA VAL A 213 -11.11 -33.02 9.07
C VAL A 213 -11.41 -33.03 7.58
#